data_AF-A0A7J7GLC3-F1
#
_entry.id   AF-A0A7J7GLC3-F1
#
_cell.length_a   1.000
_cell.length_b   1.000
_cell.length_c   1.000
_cell.angle_alpha   90.00
_cell.angle_beta   90.00
_cell.angle_gamma   90.00
#
_symmetry.space_group_name_H-M   'P 1'
#
loop_
_entity.id
_entity.type
_entity.pdbx_description
1 polymer ?
#
loop_
_entity_poly.entity_id
_entity_poly.type
_entity_poly.pdbx_seq_one_letter_code
_entity_poly.pdbx_strand_id
1 'polypeptide(L)'
;MHFYVGSSYAGGQWATGDEPLYYIVSPKDVVIAKPRDAKDHISWLLQHGWHEKALAAVEAGQGRSDLLDEVGSSYLDHLIVERKYTEAASLCPKLLRGPTSAWERWVFYFAHLRQLTVLVPYIPTENPRLCDTAYEVALVALTTNPSFHKDLLSTAKSWPPVIYSALPIISAIEPQLNTSSMTDALGEVGMNIFILILITNFGYYYIFSIMNYFTMSGTSKVVCN
;
A
#
# COMPACT_ATOMS: atom_id res chain seq x y z
N MET A 1 -45.47 25.72 18.21
CA MET A 1 -44.10 25.21 18.03
C MET A 1 -43.18 26.29 18.56
N HIS A 2 -42.57 26.08 19.73
CA HIS A 2 -41.69 27.07 20.35
C HIS A 2 -40.24 26.69 20.04
N PHE A 3 -39.52 27.58 19.37
CA PHE A 3 -38.08 27.43 19.17
C PHE A 3 -37.38 27.98 20.40
N TYR A 4 -36.67 27.11 21.14
CA TYR A 4 -35.79 27.55 22.22
C TYR A 4 -34.36 27.50 21.72
N VAL A 5 -33.74 28.67 21.63
CA VAL A 5 -32.29 28.78 21.46
C VAL A 5 -31.69 28.59 22.85
N GLY A 6 -30.95 27.51 23.06
CA GLY A 6 -30.25 27.26 24.31
C GLY A 6 -29.08 28.22 24.45
N SER A 7 -29.28 29.33 25.15
CA SER A 7 -28.20 30.22 25.56
C SER A 7 -27.53 29.62 26.80
N SER A 8 -26.31 29.11 26.69
CA SER A 8 -25.37 29.28 27.81
C SER A 8 -25.08 30.79 27.89
N TYR A 9 -24.90 31.33 29.10
CA TYR A 9 -24.76 32.76 29.48
C TYR A 9 -25.90 33.74 29.12
N ALA A 10 -26.41 34.40 30.16
CA ALA A 10 -27.23 35.60 30.09
C ALA A 10 -26.50 36.69 29.27
N GLY A 11 -26.90 36.91 28.03
CA GLY A 11 -26.31 37.97 27.18
C GLY A 11 -26.28 37.71 25.68
N GLY A 12 -26.66 36.51 25.20
CA GLY A 12 -26.86 36.28 23.75
C GLY A 12 -25.61 36.40 22.86
N GLN A 13 -24.41 36.41 23.44
CA GLN A 13 -23.15 36.39 22.68
C GLN A 13 -22.42 35.09 22.95
N TRP A 14 -22.37 34.21 21.94
CA TRP A 14 -21.66 32.95 22.01
C TRP A 14 -20.21 33.16 22.45
N ALA A 15 -19.78 32.47 23.51
CA ALA A 15 -18.38 32.32 23.85
C ALA A 15 -17.67 31.74 22.63
N THR A 16 -16.64 32.45 22.16
CA THR A 16 -15.83 32.05 21.00
C THR A 16 -15.27 30.65 21.21
N GLY A 17 -15.91 29.62 20.63
CA GLY A 17 -15.51 28.22 20.77
C GLY A 17 -16.65 27.21 20.94
N ASP A 18 -17.86 27.63 21.35
CA ASP A 18 -19.01 26.73 21.49
C ASP A 18 -19.92 26.76 20.25
N GLU A 19 -20.10 25.60 19.60
CA GLU A 19 -20.99 25.42 18.46
C GLU A 19 -22.48 25.53 18.89
N PRO A 20 -23.34 26.30 18.19
CA PRO A 20 -24.71 26.55 18.64
C PRO A 20 -25.63 25.32 18.47
N LEU A 21 -26.11 24.73 19.57
CA LEU A 21 -27.16 23.69 19.54
C LEU A 21 -28.57 24.30 19.58
N TYR A 22 -29.45 23.84 18.70
CA TYR A 22 -30.86 24.24 18.64
C TYR A 22 -31.74 23.13 19.20
N TYR A 23 -32.74 23.50 20.02
CA TYR A 23 -33.71 22.55 20.58
C TYR A 23 -35.11 22.92 20.11
N ILE A 24 -35.80 21.97 19.50
CA ILE A 24 -37.22 22.05 19.15
C ILE A 24 -37.95 21.12 20.11
N VAL A 25 -38.69 21.71 21.04
CA VAL A 25 -39.37 20.97 22.11
C VAL A 25 -40.89 20.99 21.89
N SER A 26 -41.49 19.81 21.99
CA SER A 26 -42.92 19.53 22.03
C SER A 26 -43.25 18.81 23.34
N PRO A 27 -44.48 18.93 23.89
CA PRO A 27 -44.86 18.23 25.13
C PRO A 27 -44.68 16.71 25.11
N LYS A 28 -44.50 16.11 23.93
CA LYS A 28 -44.29 14.67 23.72
C LYS A 28 -42.91 14.32 23.17
N ASP A 29 -42.13 15.28 22.68
CA ASP A 29 -40.87 15.01 21.98
C ASP A 29 -39.89 16.18 22.01
N VAL A 30 -38.60 15.88 21.99
CA VAL A 30 -37.51 16.87 21.90
C VAL A 30 -36.62 16.52 20.71
N VAL A 31 -36.48 17.46 19.78
CA VAL A 31 -35.56 17.35 18.64
C VAL A 31 -34.39 18.30 18.86
N ILE A 32 -33.18 17.79 18.73
CA ILE A 32 -31.93 18.55 18.87
C ILE A 32 -31.33 18.71 17.48
N ALA A 33 -31.07 19.95 17.06
CA ALA A 33 -30.36 20.28 15.84
C ALA A 33 -28.98 20.86 16.18
N LYS A 34 -27.93 20.08 15.93
CA LYS A 34 -26.53 20.51 16.03
C LYS A 34 -26.03 20.92 14.64
N PRO A 35 -25.20 21.97 14.49
CA PRO A 35 -24.49 22.23 13.25
C PRO A 35 -23.69 20.98 12.83
N ARG A 36 -23.69 20.72 11.53
CA ARG A 36 -23.15 19.47 10.98
C ARG A 36 -21.64 19.41 11.22
N ASP A 37 -21.19 18.45 12.01
CA ASP A 37 -19.77 18.18 12.19
C ASP A 37 -19.17 17.71 10.85
N ALA A 38 -17.93 18.09 10.57
CA ALA A 38 -17.20 17.63 9.39
C ALA A 38 -17.16 16.09 9.34
N LYS A 39 -17.01 15.45 10.51
CA LYS A 39 -17.07 13.99 10.64
C LYS A 39 -18.40 13.40 10.19
N ASP A 40 -19.52 13.96 10.64
CA ASP A 40 -20.86 13.49 10.25
C ASP A 40 -21.13 13.69 8.76
N HIS A 41 -20.61 14.77 8.17
CA HIS A 41 -20.69 14.96 6.73
C HIS A 41 -19.89 13.89 5.97
N ILE A 42 -18.68 13.58 6.40
CA ILE A 42 -17.83 12.54 5.81
C ILE A 42 -18.48 11.16 5.95
N SER A 43 -18.97 10.79 7.13
CA SER A 43 -19.64 9.51 7.35
C SER A 43 -20.88 9.35 6.45
N TRP A 44 -21.64 10.42 6.21
CA TRP A 44 -22.75 10.41 5.26
C TRP A 44 -22.28 10.18 3.82
N LEU A 45 -21.17 10.81 3.39
CA LEU A 45 -20.60 10.60 2.06
C LEU A 45 -20.12 9.15 1.85
N LEU A 46 -19.49 8.55 2.87
CA LEU A 46 -19.07 7.15 2.84
C LEU A 46 -20.26 6.20 2.74
N GLN A 47 -21.34 6.43 3.50
CA GLN A 47 -22.57 5.62 3.42
C GLN A 47 -23.22 5.64 2.03
N HIS A 48 -23.10 6.75 1.31
CA HIS A 48 -23.61 6.89 -0.05
C HIS A 48 -22.61 6.46 -1.14
N GLY A 49 -21.46 5.92 -0.77
CA GLY A 49 -20.42 5.45 -1.70
C GLY A 49 -19.65 6.56 -2.41
N TRP A 50 -19.79 7.82 -1.96
CA TRP A 50 -19.14 8.98 -2.58
C TRP A 50 -17.75 9.22 -2.00
N HIS A 51 -16.88 8.23 -2.16
CA HIS A 51 -15.54 8.21 -1.57
C HIS A 51 -14.64 9.37 -2.06
N GLU A 52 -14.70 9.75 -3.33
CA GLU A 52 -13.94 10.90 -3.86
C GLU A 52 -14.36 12.22 -3.20
N LYS A 53 -15.68 12.42 -3.02
CA LYS A 53 -16.20 13.61 -2.34
C LYS A 53 -15.84 13.60 -0.86
N ALA A 54 -15.85 12.42 -0.24
CA ALA A 54 -15.42 12.26 1.15
C ALA A 54 -13.95 12.64 1.33
N LEU A 55 -13.08 12.20 0.42
CA LEU A 55 -11.65 12.55 0.42
C LEU A 55 -11.45 14.06 0.23
N ALA A 56 -12.13 14.66 -0.75
CA ALA A 56 -12.07 16.11 -0.97
C ALA A 56 -12.57 16.92 0.24
N ALA A 57 -13.61 16.43 0.93
CA ALA A 57 -14.13 17.06 2.14
C ALA A 57 -13.12 17.00 3.31
N VAL A 58 -12.39 15.87 3.46
CA VAL A 58 -11.31 15.75 4.47
C VAL A 58 -10.16 16.71 4.15
N GLU A 59 -9.74 16.80 2.89
CA GLU A 59 -8.65 17.69 2.47
C GLU A 59 -9.02 19.18 2.65
N ALA A 60 -10.28 19.55 2.37
CA ALA A 60 -10.77 20.92 2.56
C ALA A 60 -10.93 21.32 4.05
N GLY A 61 -11.24 20.34 4.92
CA GLY A 61 -11.51 20.56 6.35
C GLY A 61 -10.27 20.60 7.25
N GLN A 62 -9.08 20.87 6.71
CA GLN A 62 -7.78 20.78 7.41
C GLN A 62 -7.40 19.37 7.91
N GLY A 63 -7.78 18.32 7.17
CA GLY A 63 -7.02 17.06 7.15
C GLY A 63 -6.73 16.44 8.52
N ARG A 64 -7.75 16.28 9.36
CA ARG A 64 -7.66 15.43 10.56
C ARG A 64 -7.18 14.04 10.14
N SER A 65 -5.97 13.66 10.57
CA SER A 65 -5.29 12.42 10.14
C SER A 65 -6.15 11.18 10.40
N ASP A 66 -6.89 11.17 11.51
CA ASP A 66 -7.83 10.11 11.89
C ASP A 66 -8.97 9.94 10.87
N LEU A 67 -9.53 11.05 10.35
CA LEU A 67 -10.58 10.99 9.33
C LEU A 67 -10.03 10.59 7.96
N LEU A 68 -8.79 10.98 7.65
CA LEU A 68 -8.14 10.61 6.39
C LEU A 68 -7.85 9.10 6.35
N ASP A 69 -7.42 8.52 7.46
CA ASP A 69 -7.18 7.07 7.57
C ASP A 69 -8.48 6.27 7.45
N GLU A 70 -9.57 6.74 8.06
CA GLU A 70 -10.91 6.11 7.97
C GLU A 70 -11.45 6.16 6.54
N VAL A 71 -11.45 7.34 5.92
CA VAL A 71 -11.92 7.54 4.54
C VAL A 71 -11.06 6.77 3.56
N GLY A 72 -9.73 6.83 3.73
CA GLY A 72 -8.79 6.11 2.88
C GLY A 72 -8.98 4.60 2.96
N SER A 73 -9.18 4.06 4.16
CA SER A 73 -9.42 2.63 4.34
C SER A 73 -10.75 2.18 3.71
N SER A 74 -11.84 2.94 3.94
CA SER A 74 -13.14 2.65 3.34
C SER A 74 -13.10 2.74 1.81
N TYR A 75 -12.34 3.69 1.25
CA TYR A 75 -12.23 3.85 -0.19
C TYR A 75 -11.43 2.72 -0.85
N LEU A 76 -10.31 2.32 -0.23
CA LEU A 76 -9.52 1.18 -0.70
C LEU A 76 -10.32 -0.13 -0.62
N ASP A 77 -11.07 -0.36 0.47
CA ASP A 77 -11.95 -1.51 0.62
C ASP A 77 -13.02 -1.54 -0.50
N HIS A 78 -13.64 -0.40 -0.80
CA HIS A 78 -14.61 -0.29 -1.90
C HIS A 78 -13.99 -0.63 -3.26
N LEU A 79 -12.81 -0.07 -3.57
CA LEU A 79 -12.12 -0.35 -4.84
C LEU A 79 -11.73 -1.84 -4.97
N ILE A 80 -11.39 -2.48 -3.86
CA ILE A 80 -11.08 -3.92 -3.83
C ILE A 80 -12.33 -4.77 -4.08
N VAL A 81 -13.47 -4.41 -3.48
CA VAL A 81 -14.76 -5.06 -3.73
C VAL A 81 -15.17 -4.90 -5.20
N GLU A 82 -14.93 -3.74 -5.79
CA GLU A 82 -15.14 -3.48 -7.23
C GLU A 82 -14.08 -4.13 -8.14
N ARG A 83 -13.07 -4.82 -7.58
CA ARG A 83 -11.95 -5.45 -8.30
C ARG A 83 -11.07 -4.46 -9.08
N LYS A 84 -11.07 -3.19 -8.71
CA LYS A 84 -10.24 -2.13 -9.31
C LYS A 84 -8.89 -2.01 -8.60
N TYR A 85 -8.10 -3.09 -8.67
CA TYR A 85 -6.82 -3.20 -7.93
C TYR A 85 -5.76 -2.19 -8.38
N THR A 86 -5.74 -1.85 -9.67
CA THR A 86 -4.80 -0.85 -10.25
C THR A 86 -5.08 0.56 -9.76
N GLU A 87 -6.36 0.94 -9.72
CA GLU A 87 -6.79 2.23 -9.18
C GLU A 87 -6.48 2.31 -7.69
N ALA A 88 -6.83 1.26 -6.92
CA ALA A 88 -6.52 1.17 -5.50
C ALA A 88 -5.02 1.35 -5.22
N ALA A 89 -4.15 0.64 -5.95
CA ALA A 89 -2.71 0.74 -5.80
C ALA A 89 -2.17 2.16 -6.08
N SER A 90 -2.69 2.84 -7.10
CA SER A 90 -2.27 4.21 -7.44
C SER A 90 -2.67 5.24 -6.38
N LEU A 91 -3.71 4.95 -5.60
CA LEU A 91 -4.21 5.81 -4.54
C LEU A 91 -3.54 5.55 -3.19
N CYS A 92 -2.92 4.38 -2.99
CA CYS A 92 -2.20 4.04 -1.75
C CYS A 92 -1.18 5.12 -1.33
N PRO A 93 -0.30 5.67 -2.19
CA PRO A 93 0.60 6.77 -1.80
C PRO A 93 -0.10 8.05 -1.35
N LYS A 94 -1.31 8.31 -1.85
CA LYS A 94 -2.09 9.50 -1.50
C LYS A 94 -2.87 9.32 -0.20
N LEU A 95 -3.41 8.13 0.02
CA LEU A 95 -4.28 7.80 1.15
C LEU A 95 -3.49 7.34 2.38
N LEU A 96 -2.37 6.63 2.18
CA LEU A 96 -1.53 6.07 3.25
C LEU A 96 -0.39 7.03 3.60
N ARG A 97 -0.72 8.31 3.82
CA ARG A 97 0.23 9.33 4.31
C ARG A 97 0.56 9.17 5.81
N GLY A 98 -0.13 8.25 6.48
CA GLY A 98 -0.02 7.98 7.91
C GLY A 98 1.12 7.02 8.27
N PRO A 99 0.94 6.21 9.34
CA PRO A 99 2.00 5.37 9.89
C PRO A 99 2.35 4.17 9.01
N THR A 100 3.59 3.67 9.15
CA THR A 100 4.10 2.45 8.52
C THR A 100 3.15 1.26 8.63
N SER A 101 2.46 1.13 9.77
CA SER A 101 1.52 0.03 10.04
C SER A 101 0.34 -0.01 9.07
N ALA A 102 -0.12 1.14 8.56
CA ALA A 102 -1.19 1.21 7.58
C ALA A 102 -0.71 0.59 6.24
N TRP A 103 0.49 0.95 5.81
CA TRP A 103 1.10 0.35 4.60
C TRP A 103 1.29 -1.15 4.73
N GLU A 104 1.85 -1.63 5.84
CA GLU A 104 2.07 -3.06 6.05
C GLU A 104 0.77 -3.85 5.98
N ARG A 105 -0.30 -3.35 6.63
CA ARG A 105 -1.63 -3.95 6.56
C ARG A 105 -2.10 -4.09 5.11
N TRP A 106 -1.98 -3.03 4.30
CA TRP A 106 -2.40 -3.04 2.91
C TRP A 106 -1.51 -3.96 2.04
N VAL A 107 -0.20 -3.95 2.23
CA VAL A 107 0.73 -4.88 1.54
C VAL A 107 0.32 -6.33 1.79
N PHE A 108 0.11 -6.72 3.04
CA PHE A 108 -0.33 -8.09 3.36
C PHE A 108 -1.73 -8.39 2.83
N TYR A 109 -2.64 -7.41 2.82
CA TYR A 109 -3.97 -7.60 2.27
C TYR A 109 -3.95 -7.84 0.75
N PHE A 110 -3.19 -7.04 -0.01
CA PHE A 110 -2.96 -7.25 -1.44
C PHE A 110 -2.23 -8.58 -1.73
N ALA A 111 -1.34 -9.03 -0.83
CA ALA A 111 -0.69 -10.34 -0.92
C ALA A 111 -1.70 -11.51 -0.83
N HIS A 112 -2.66 -11.42 0.09
CA HIS A 112 -3.75 -12.40 0.22
C HIS A 112 -4.62 -12.44 -1.04
N LEU A 113 -4.86 -11.28 -1.65
CA LEU A 113 -5.63 -11.16 -2.90
C LEU A 113 -4.85 -11.60 -4.15
N ARG A 114 -3.55 -11.95 -4.02
CA ARG A 114 -2.64 -12.25 -5.15
C ARG A 114 -2.49 -11.09 -6.14
N GLN A 115 -2.77 -9.86 -5.71
CA GLN A 115 -2.69 -8.65 -6.53
C GLN A 115 -1.55 -7.73 -6.09
N LEU A 116 -0.63 -8.24 -5.27
CA LEU A 116 0.49 -7.46 -4.74
C LEU A 116 1.41 -6.91 -5.84
N THR A 117 1.51 -7.58 -6.99
CA THR A 117 2.34 -7.17 -8.12
C THR A 117 2.00 -5.77 -8.63
N VAL A 118 0.73 -5.36 -8.54
CA VAL A 118 0.25 -4.03 -8.96
C VAL A 118 0.63 -2.94 -7.97
N LEU A 119 0.79 -3.29 -6.68
CA LEU A 119 1.15 -2.37 -5.63
C LEU A 119 2.67 -2.10 -5.58
N VAL A 120 3.50 -3.07 -5.98
CA VAL A 120 4.97 -2.99 -5.87
C VAL A 120 5.59 -1.67 -6.34
N PRO A 121 5.22 -1.09 -7.50
CA PRO A 121 5.81 0.16 -7.97
C PRO A 121 5.55 1.37 -7.07
N TYR A 122 4.53 1.29 -6.21
CA TYR A 122 4.09 2.36 -5.33
C TYR A 122 4.56 2.19 -3.89
N ILE A 123 5.20 1.07 -3.55
CA ILE A 123 5.65 0.80 -2.18
C ILE A 123 6.80 1.76 -1.81
N PRO A 124 6.68 2.49 -0.68
CA PRO A 124 7.73 3.38 -0.22
C PRO A 124 8.93 2.60 0.31
N THR A 125 10.14 3.11 0.04
CA THR A 125 11.42 2.50 0.49
C THR A 125 12.07 3.22 1.68
N GLU A 126 11.72 4.49 1.93
CA GLU A 126 12.35 5.33 2.97
C GLU A 126 11.35 5.93 3.96
N ASN A 127 10.40 6.74 3.49
CA ASN A 127 9.42 7.42 4.34
C ASN A 127 7.99 7.04 3.92
N PRO A 128 7.34 6.07 4.59
CA PRO A 128 7.83 5.20 5.67
C PRO A 128 8.60 3.96 5.16
N ARG A 129 9.60 3.50 5.91
CA ARG A 129 10.27 2.20 5.68
C ARG A 129 9.46 1.08 6.35
N LEU A 130 9.02 0.11 5.55
CA LEU A 130 8.31 -1.09 6.01
C LEU A 130 9.24 -2.15 6.62
N CYS A 131 8.66 -3.15 7.28
CA CYS A 131 9.39 -4.34 7.69
C CYS A 131 9.97 -5.12 6.48
N ASP A 132 11.10 -5.79 6.71
CA ASP A 132 11.80 -6.57 5.68
C ASP A 132 10.88 -7.59 4.99
N THR A 133 10.00 -8.24 5.77
CA THR A 133 9.00 -9.21 5.28
C THR A 133 8.04 -8.61 4.25
N ALA A 134 7.67 -7.34 4.35
CA ALA A 134 6.77 -6.70 3.38
C ALA A 134 7.42 -6.62 1.99
N TYR A 135 8.71 -6.24 1.93
CA TYR A 135 9.47 -6.20 0.69
C TYR A 135 9.77 -7.59 0.13
N GLU A 136 10.10 -8.55 1.01
CA GLU A 136 10.33 -9.95 0.62
C GLU A 136 9.10 -10.56 -0.04
N VAL A 137 7.92 -10.41 0.58
CA VAL A 137 6.65 -10.91 0.02
C VAL A 137 6.32 -10.22 -1.31
N ALA A 138 6.60 -8.92 -1.44
CA ALA A 138 6.42 -8.18 -2.70
C ALA A 138 7.31 -8.73 -3.82
N LEU A 139 8.59 -8.96 -3.54
CA LEU A 139 9.54 -9.50 -4.53
C LEU A 139 9.20 -10.96 -4.89
N VAL A 140 8.86 -11.80 -3.92
CA VAL A 140 8.41 -13.19 -4.15
C VAL A 140 7.09 -13.25 -4.94
N ALA A 141 6.19 -12.28 -4.75
CA ALA A 141 4.98 -12.21 -5.57
C ALA A 141 5.30 -11.95 -7.05
N LEU A 142 6.31 -11.13 -7.35
CA LEU A 142 6.77 -10.88 -8.71
C LEU A 142 7.51 -12.08 -9.33
N THR A 143 8.17 -12.93 -8.53
CA THR A 143 8.81 -14.14 -9.05
C THR A 143 7.77 -15.17 -9.51
N THR A 144 6.55 -15.15 -8.97
CA THR A 144 5.56 -16.21 -9.25
C THR A 144 5.10 -16.23 -10.71
N ASN A 145 5.16 -15.09 -11.41
CA ASN A 145 4.56 -14.91 -12.73
C ASN A 145 5.59 -14.39 -13.75
N PRO A 146 5.83 -15.11 -14.85
CA PRO A 146 6.86 -14.74 -15.82
C PRO A 146 6.74 -13.37 -16.47
N SER A 147 5.51 -12.87 -16.58
CA SER A 147 5.22 -11.55 -17.14
C SER A 147 5.86 -10.41 -16.34
N PHE A 148 6.03 -10.60 -15.02
CA PHE A 148 6.52 -9.56 -14.11
C PHE A 148 8.04 -9.65 -13.86
N HIS A 149 8.78 -10.53 -14.54
CA HIS A 149 10.23 -10.66 -14.36
C HIS A 149 11.00 -9.38 -14.73
N LYS A 150 10.50 -8.62 -15.71
CA LYS A 150 11.06 -7.31 -16.07
C LYS A 150 10.82 -6.28 -14.96
N ASP A 151 9.63 -6.28 -14.39
CA ASP A 151 9.26 -5.39 -13.29
C ASP A 151 10.02 -5.74 -12.02
N LEU A 152 10.30 -7.03 -11.79
CA LEU A 152 11.17 -7.49 -10.72
C LEU A 152 12.59 -6.94 -10.91
N LEU A 153 13.16 -7.03 -12.12
CA LEU A 153 14.48 -6.49 -12.42
C LEU A 153 14.56 -4.98 -12.17
N SER A 154 13.57 -4.21 -12.62
CA SER A 154 13.55 -2.77 -12.37
C SER A 154 13.37 -2.46 -10.89
N THR A 155 12.51 -3.21 -10.19
CA THR A 155 12.24 -3.02 -8.76
C THR A 155 13.49 -3.34 -7.94
N ALA A 156 14.14 -4.48 -8.18
CA ALA A 156 15.36 -4.89 -7.50
C ALA A 156 16.54 -3.94 -7.75
N LYS A 157 16.59 -3.26 -8.91
CA LYS A 157 17.56 -2.19 -9.18
C LYS A 157 17.23 -0.90 -8.42
N SER A 158 15.95 -0.61 -8.22
CA SER A 158 15.49 0.62 -7.56
C SER A 158 15.51 0.54 -6.03
N TRP A 159 15.29 -0.64 -5.46
CA TRP A 159 15.16 -0.83 -4.02
C TRP A 159 16.52 -1.06 -3.36
N PRO A 160 16.86 -0.33 -2.28
CA PRO A 160 18.10 -0.54 -1.57
C PRO A 160 18.19 -1.98 -1.01
N PRO A 161 19.32 -2.69 -1.16
CA PRO A 161 19.50 -4.06 -0.62
C PRO A 161 19.31 -4.17 0.90
N VAL A 162 19.48 -3.07 1.61
CA VAL A 162 19.48 -3.03 3.08
C VAL A 162 18.05 -3.13 3.65
N ILE A 163 17.01 -3.04 2.82
CA ILE A 163 15.60 -3.08 3.25
C ILE A 163 14.96 -4.46 3.17
N TYR A 164 15.63 -5.48 2.62
CA TYR A 164 15.07 -6.82 2.47
C TYR A 164 16.13 -7.93 2.55
N SER A 165 15.75 -9.12 3.00
CA SER A 165 16.62 -10.31 2.89
C SER A 165 16.51 -10.92 1.50
N ALA A 166 17.65 -11.24 0.89
CA ALA A 166 17.66 -11.88 -0.43
C ALA A 166 17.27 -13.37 -0.38
N LEU A 167 17.32 -14.02 0.79
CA LEU A 167 17.14 -15.47 0.92
C LEU A 167 15.77 -15.99 0.45
N PRO A 168 14.63 -15.37 0.82
CA PRO A 168 13.31 -15.84 0.37
C PRO A 168 13.14 -15.73 -1.15
N ILE A 169 13.75 -14.70 -1.74
CA ILE A 169 13.67 -14.41 -3.17
C ILE A 169 14.48 -15.45 -3.96
N ILE A 170 15.68 -15.79 -3.50
CA ILE A 170 16.51 -16.84 -4.11
C ILE A 170 15.77 -18.17 -4.09
N SER A 171 15.23 -18.56 -2.92
CA SER A 171 14.47 -19.81 -2.77
C SER A 171 13.26 -19.88 -3.71
N ALA A 172 12.61 -18.74 -3.98
CA ALA A 172 11.49 -18.66 -4.92
C ALA A 172 11.92 -18.71 -6.40
N ILE A 173 13.13 -18.24 -6.73
CA ILE A 173 13.66 -18.19 -8.10
C ILE A 173 14.39 -19.50 -8.48
N GLU A 174 15.07 -20.15 -7.53
CA GLU A 174 15.85 -21.38 -7.74
C GLU A 174 15.07 -22.49 -8.48
N PRO A 175 13.84 -22.88 -8.09
CA PRO A 175 13.09 -23.90 -8.82
C PRO A 175 12.71 -23.43 -10.24
N GLN A 176 12.50 -22.14 -10.47
CA GLN A 176 12.14 -21.61 -11.78
C GLN A 176 13.33 -21.62 -12.75
N LEU A 177 14.54 -21.41 -12.23
CA LEU A 177 15.77 -21.59 -12.98
C LEU A 177 16.00 -23.05 -13.38
N ASN A 178 15.60 -24.00 -12.52
CA ASN A 178 15.79 -25.43 -12.75
C ASN A 178 14.78 -26.07 -13.72
N THR A 179 13.57 -25.50 -13.87
CA THR A 179 12.44 -26.22 -14.49
C THR A 179 12.14 -25.82 -15.95
N SER A 180 12.38 -24.59 -16.42
CA SER A 180 12.02 -24.22 -17.80
C SER A 180 12.53 -22.84 -18.25
N SER A 181 13.16 -22.81 -19.44
CA SER A 181 13.47 -21.63 -20.29
C SER A 181 13.84 -20.34 -19.55
N MET A 182 15.15 -20.13 -19.36
CA MET A 182 15.71 -18.81 -19.07
C MET A 182 15.03 -17.76 -19.94
N THR A 183 14.20 -16.92 -19.32
CA THR A 183 13.95 -15.60 -19.88
C THR A 183 15.16 -14.76 -19.49
N ASP A 184 15.77 -14.05 -20.43
CA ASP A 184 17.00 -13.27 -20.17
C ASP A 184 16.85 -12.38 -18.92
N ALA A 185 15.64 -11.88 -18.67
CA ALA A 185 15.28 -11.11 -17.49
C ALA A 185 15.48 -11.86 -16.15
N LEU A 186 15.10 -13.15 -16.03
CA LEU A 186 15.34 -13.92 -14.80
C LEU A 186 16.82 -14.16 -14.55
N GLY A 187 17.58 -14.42 -15.61
CA GLY A 187 19.02 -14.58 -15.53
C GLY A 187 19.69 -13.30 -15.03
N GLU A 188 19.29 -12.15 -15.57
CA GLU A 188 19.79 -10.84 -15.11
C GLU A 188 19.36 -10.50 -13.67
N VAL A 189 18.13 -10.83 -13.28
CA VAL A 189 17.66 -10.68 -11.89
C VAL A 189 18.51 -11.51 -10.95
N GLY A 190 18.67 -12.80 -11.25
CA GLY A 190 19.47 -13.73 -10.47
C GLY A 190 20.92 -13.25 -10.36
N MET A 191 21.52 -12.79 -11.46
CA MET A 191 22.88 -12.22 -11.46
C MET A 191 22.98 -10.94 -10.63
N ASN A 192 22.03 -10.01 -10.74
CA ASN A 192 22.08 -8.77 -9.97
C ASN A 192 21.90 -9.02 -8.47
N ILE A 193 20.94 -9.86 -8.09
CA ILE A 193 20.75 -10.27 -6.68
C ILE A 193 22.00 -11.01 -6.18
N PHE A 194 22.61 -11.86 -7.00
CA PHE A 194 23.86 -12.56 -6.68
C PHE A 194 25.03 -11.60 -6.48
N ILE A 195 25.23 -10.62 -7.37
CA ILE A 195 26.26 -9.57 -7.22
C ILE A 195 26.02 -8.76 -5.95
N LEU A 196 24.76 -8.44 -5.64
CA LEU A 196 24.37 -7.71 -4.43
C LEU A 196 24.69 -8.49 -3.15
N ILE A 197 24.45 -9.80 -3.14
CA ILE A 197 24.81 -10.71 -2.04
C ILE A 197 26.33 -10.84 -1.91
N LEU A 198 27.07 -10.95 -3.01
CA LEU A 198 28.54 -10.97 -2.99
C LEU A 198 29.15 -9.69 -2.40
N ILE A 199 28.52 -8.54 -2.66
CA ILE A 199 28.98 -7.24 -2.14
C ILE A 199 28.62 -7.08 -0.65
N THR A 200 27.54 -7.72 -0.17
CA THR A 200 27.02 -7.55 1.21
C THR A 200 27.35 -8.69 2.17
N ASN A 201 27.67 -9.89 1.68
CA ASN A 201 27.94 -11.09 2.48
C ASN A 201 29.18 -11.84 1.95
N PHE A 202 30.27 -11.84 2.74
CA PHE A 202 31.38 -12.78 2.57
C PHE A 202 30.89 -14.21 2.93
N GLY A 203 30.35 -14.95 1.96
CA GLY A 203 29.87 -16.31 2.17
C GLY A 203 30.07 -17.20 0.95
N TYR A 204 31.24 -17.85 0.88
CA TYR A 204 31.73 -18.61 -0.29
C TYR A 204 30.93 -19.85 -0.71
N TYR A 205 29.91 -20.26 0.05
CA TYR A 205 29.25 -21.56 -0.13
C TYR A 205 28.13 -21.60 -1.18
N TYR A 206 27.46 -20.47 -1.48
CA TYR A 206 26.48 -20.39 -2.57
C TYR A 206 27.12 -20.01 -3.93
N ILE A 207 28.36 -19.51 -3.90
CA ILE A 207 29.13 -19.06 -5.07
C ILE A 207 29.39 -20.22 -6.03
N PHE A 208 29.74 -21.40 -5.49
CA PHE A 208 30.15 -22.54 -6.30
C PHE A 208 28.99 -23.20 -7.07
N SER A 209 27.78 -23.21 -6.50
CA SER A 209 26.61 -23.83 -7.15
C SER A 209 26.11 -22.98 -8.33
N ILE A 210 26.08 -21.65 -8.16
CA ILE A 210 25.58 -20.72 -9.18
C ILE A 210 26.64 -20.45 -10.27
N MET A 211 27.93 -20.33 -9.92
CA MET A 211 28.99 -20.19 -10.93
C MET A 211 29.15 -21.43 -11.82
N ASN A 212 29.03 -22.65 -11.27
CA ASN A 212 29.00 -23.87 -12.09
C ASN A 212 27.79 -23.87 -13.04
N TYR A 213 26.66 -23.29 -12.62
CA TYR A 213 25.45 -23.21 -13.43
C TYR A 213 25.61 -22.25 -14.63
N PHE A 214 26.19 -21.08 -14.43
CA PHE A 214 26.48 -20.13 -15.52
C PHE A 214 27.60 -20.58 -16.46
N THR A 215 28.59 -21.34 -15.96
CA THR A 215 29.64 -21.91 -16.81
C THR A 215 29.16 -23.11 -17.62
N MET A 216 28.18 -23.88 -17.13
CA MET A 216 27.58 -24.99 -17.89
C MET A 216 26.61 -24.53 -19.00
N SER A 217 25.94 -23.39 -18.88
CA SER A 217 25.03 -22.88 -19.92
C SER A 217 25.74 -22.16 -21.08
N GLY A 218 27.02 -21.79 -20.91
CA GLY A 218 27.83 -21.13 -21.93
C GLY A 218 28.40 -22.03 -23.04
N THR A 219 28.19 -23.35 -23.01
CA THR A 219 28.80 -24.29 -23.98
C THR A 219 27.85 -24.82 -25.06
N SER A 220 26.58 -24.40 -25.10
CA SER A 220 25.65 -24.81 -26.17
C SER A 220 25.28 -23.65 -27.10
N LYS A 221 26.26 -23.13 -27.85
CA LYS A 221 26.04 -22.44 -29.14
C LYS A 221 27.34 -22.08 -29.86
N VAL A 222 28.16 -23.07 -30.22
CA VAL A 222 29.03 -22.96 -31.41
C VAL A 222 29.09 -24.31 -32.10
N VAL A 223 28.03 -24.67 -32.82
CA VAL A 223 28.14 -25.60 -33.94
C VAL A 223 27.91 -24.75 -35.17
N CYS A 224 29.03 -24.42 -35.83
CA CYS A 224 29.07 -23.83 -37.15
C CYS A 224 28.36 -24.77 -38.14
N ASN A 225 27.46 -24.21 -38.95
CA ASN A 225 27.20 -24.69 -40.30
C ASN A 225 27.53 -23.55 -41.25
#